data_AF-A0A1L7ACY9-F1
#
_entry.id   AF-A0A1L7ACY9-F1
#
_cell.length_a   1.000
_cell.length_b   1.000
_cell.length_c   1.000
_cell.angle_alpha   90.00
_cell.angle_beta   90.00
_cell.angle_gamma   90.00
#
_symmetry.space_group_name_H-M   'P 1'
#
loop_
_entity.id
_entity.type
_entity.pdbx_description
1 polymer ?
#
loop_
_entity_poly.entity_id
_entity_poly.type
_entity_poly.pdbx_seq_one_letter_code
_entity_poly.pdbx_strand_id
1 'polypeptide(L)'
;MTATALSAISALVQARSGIVLGEDKGYMLETRLAPLLRRHGLRDLQLLASRLQAPGAQVLAREVTEALTTNESSFFRDVKPFDHLRRILPELAAARPPGQKLRIWSAACSTGQEAYSIAMILDELRGRLGGRDCEILGTDLSREVVARAQEGSFSQFEVQRGLPIQMLVKHFRQEGSRWRASPELRARVRFAEGNLLEDLRGLGRFDVIFCRNVLIYFDTPTKRRVLEALSGRLAPDGLLYLGGAETVLGVTDGLVPLPGERGPHRLRGAATVPSR
;
A
#
# COMPACT_ATOMS: atom_id res chain seq x y z
N MET A 1 30.55 12.01 -9.10
CA MET A 1 29.88 10.69 -9.15
C MET A 1 30.08 10.08 -10.52
N THR A 2 30.33 8.77 -10.66
CA THR A 2 30.32 8.13 -11.98
C THR A 2 28.88 7.76 -12.35
N ALA A 3 28.49 7.98 -13.61
CA ALA A 3 27.18 7.57 -14.11
C ALA A 3 26.92 6.06 -13.92
N THR A 4 27.98 5.26 -13.88
CA THR A 4 27.96 3.81 -13.73
C THR A 4 27.44 3.36 -12.35
N ALA A 5 27.86 4.02 -11.26
CA ALA A 5 27.41 3.63 -9.91
C ALA A 5 25.91 3.91 -9.69
N LEU A 6 25.43 5.06 -10.17
CA LEU A 6 24.01 5.41 -10.12
C LEU A 6 23.16 4.43 -10.94
N SER A 7 23.61 4.10 -12.16
CA SER A 7 22.94 3.12 -13.01
C SER A 7 22.82 1.75 -12.33
N ALA A 8 23.90 1.26 -11.70
CA ALA A 8 23.90 -0.02 -11.00
C ALA A 8 22.94 -0.04 -9.80
N ILE A 9 22.90 1.04 -9.00
CA ILE A 9 21.98 1.16 -7.87
C ILE A 9 20.53 1.24 -8.36
N SER A 10 20.26 2.05 -9.39
CA SER A 10 18.93 2.18 -9.98
C SER A 10 18.42 0.85 -10.55
N ALA A 11 19.27 0.12 -11.28
CA ALA A 11 18.93 -1.19 -11.82
C ALA A 11 18.60 -2.21 -10.72
N LEU A 12 19.37 -2.22 -9.62
CA LEU A 12 19.09 -3.06 -8.46
C LEU A 12 17.74 -2.72 -7.83
N VAL A 13 17.46 -1.44 -7.60
CA VAL A 13 16.20 -0.98 -7.00
C VAL A 13 15.01 -1.33 -7.89
N GLN A 14 15.11 -1.08 -9.19
CA GLN A 14 14.07 -1.42 -10.16
C GLN A 14 13.83 -2.94 -10.19
N ALA A 15 14.88 -3.76 -10.20
CA ALA A 15 14.74 -5.21 -10.20
C ALA A 15 14.05 -5.75 -8.93
N ARG A 16 14.32 -5.14 -7.77
CA ARG A 16 13.79 -5.60 -6.47
C ARG A 16 12.40 -5.05 -6.13
N SER A 17 12.08 -3.85 -6.58
CA SER A 17 10.87 -3.12 -6.16
C SER A 17 9.98 -2.66 -7.31
N GLY A 18 10.48 -2.67 -8.54
CA GLY A 18 9.80 -2.12 -9.72
C GLY A 18 9.93 -0.60 -9.84
N ILE A 19 10.49 0.07 -8.84
CA ILE A 19 10.64 1.54 -8.81
C ILE A 19 11.64 1.98 -9.87
N VAL A 20 11.19 2.82 -10.78
CA VAL A 20 12.03 3.51 -11.76
C VAL A 20 12.56 4.80 -11.15
N LEU A 21 13.87 4.87 -10.96
CA LEU A 21 14.56 6.08 -10.56
C LEU A 21 14.97 6.85 -11.83
N GLY A 22 14.34 7.99 -12.07
CA GLY A 22 14.69 8.88 -13.19
C GLY A 22 16.12 9.41 -13.09
N GLU A 23 16.71 9.75 -14.23
CA GLU A 23 18.13 10.15 -14.36
C GLU A 23 18.46 11.43 -13.55
N ASP A 24 17.49 12.34 -13.41
CA ASP A 24 17.64 13.61 -12.68
C ASP A 24 17.69 13.46 -11.14
N LYS A 25 17.56 12.22 -10.63
CA LYS A 25 17.42 11.96 -9.19
C LYS A 25 18.74 11.72 -8.46
N GLY A 26 19.90 11.98 -9.07
CA GLY A 26 21.22 11.78 -8.44
C GLY A 26 21.33 12.37 -7.03
N TYR A 27 20.89 13.62 -6.84
CA TYR A 27 20.87 14.28 -5.53
C TYR A 27 19.95 13.60 -4.51
N MET A 28 18.81 13.05 -4.96
CA MET A 28 17.90 12.30 -4.09
C MET A 28 18.54 11.00 -3.61
N LEU A 29 19.24 10.27 -4.49
CA LEU A 29 19.99 9.07 -4.09
C LEU A 29 21.04 9.41 -3.04
N GLU A 30 21.84 10.46 -3.25
CA GLU A 30 22.84 10.91 -2.27
C GLU A 30 22.20 11.21 -0.92
N THR A 31 21.13 12.00 -0.92
CA THR A 31 20.46 12.43 0.32
C THR A 31 19.86 11.24 1.08
N ARG A 32 19.15 10.34 0.39
CA ARG A 32 18.47 9.21 1.02
C ARG A 32 19.42 8.08 1.43
N LEU A 33 20.52 7.89 0.70
CA LEU A 33 21.51 6.86 1.01
C LEU A 33 22.60 7.33 1.97
N ALA A 34 22.76 8.64 2.21
CA ALA A 34 23.77 9.16 3.13
C ALA A 34 23.75 8.52 4.54
N PRO A 35 22.59 8.32 5.21
CA PRO A 35 22.55 7.62 6.49
C PRO A 35 23.04 6.17 6.40
N LEU A 36 22.71 5.49 5.30
CA LEU A 36 23.11 4.11 5.05
C LEU A 36 24.62 4.01 4.78
N LEU A 37 25.18 4.94 3.99
CA LEU A 37 26.62 5.06 3.79
C LEU A 37 27.37 5.20 5.11
N ARG A 38 26.92 6.10 6.01
CA ARG A 38 27.51 6.27 7.34
C ARG A 38 27.44 4.99 8.18
N ARG A 39 26.27 4.33 8.21
CA ARG A 39 26.07 3.10 8.99
C ARG A 39 27.01 1.96 8.55
N HIS A 40 27.31 1.87 7.26
CA HIS A 40 28.18 0.83 6.70
C HIS A 40 29.65 1.27 6.52
N GLY A 41 30.01 2.47 6.97
CA GLY A 41 31.38 3.00 6.82
C GLY A 41 31.80 3.21 5.36
N LEU A 42 30.84 3.44 4.46
CA LEU A 42 31.09 3.64 3.03
C LEU A 42 31.25 5.13 2.75
N ARG A 43 32.32 5.51 2.04
CA ARG A 43 32.65 6.92 1.80
C ARG A 43 31.84 7.57 0.67
N ASP A 44 31.34 6.76 -0.27
CA ASP A 44 30.68 7.23 -1.48
C ASP A 44 29.75 6.15 -2.08
N LEU A 45 28.94 6.56 -3.07
CA LEU A 45 28.06 5.66 -3.81
C LEU A 45 28.81 4.68 -4.71
N GLN A 46 30.08 4.94 -5.05
CA GLN A 46 30.89 4.03 -5.86
C GLN A 46 31.20 2.76 -5.07
N LEU A 47 31.67 2.91 -3.83
CA LEU A 47 31.91 1.79 -2.92
C LEU A 47 30.62 1.05 -2.58
N LEU A 48 29.50 1.77 -2.44
CA LEU A 48 28.19 1.15 -2.26
C LEU A 48 27.84 0.26 -3.46
N ALA A 49 27.95 0.78 -4.69
CA ALA A 49 27.69 0.00 -5.89
C ALA A 49 28.59 -1.24 -5.99
N SER A 50 29.89 -1.10 -5.73
CA SER A 50 30.82 -2.24 -5.68
C SER A 50 30.43 -3.27 -4.61
N ARG A 51 30.02 -2.81 -3.42
CA ARG A 51 29.61 -3.72 -2.33
C ARG A 51 28.32 -4.45 -2.64
N LEU A 52 27.39 -3.81 -3.36
CA LEU A 52 26.12 -4.40 -3.80
C LEU A 52 26.31 -5.52 -4.85
N GLN A 53 27.41 -5.48 -5.61
CA GLN A 53 27.75 -6.54 -6.57
C GLN A 53 28.49 -7.72 -5.91
N ALA A 54 28.96 -7.58 -4.67
CA ALA A 54 29.68 -8.63 -3.98
C ALA A 54 28.72 -9.75 -3.50
N PRO A 55 29.19 -11.02 -3.43
CA PRO A 55 28.41 -12.09 -2.82
C PRO A 55 27.96 -11.74 -1.40
N GLY A 56 26.73 -12.15 -1.04
CA GLY A 56 26.15 -11.91 0.29
C GLY A 56 25.60 -10.50 0.52
N ALA A 57 25.54 -9.63 -0.48
CA ALA A 57 25.03 -8.26 -0.34
C ALA A 57 23.50 -8.14 -0.19
N GLN A 58 22.76 -9.23 0.07
CA GLN A 58 21.29 -9.23 0.08
C GLN A 58 20.70 -8.30 1.14
N VAL A 59 21.30 -8.24 2.34
CA VAL A 59 20.87 -7.33 3.41
C VAL A 59 21.07 -5.88 2.98
N LEU A 60 22.24 -5.54 2.45
CA LEU A 60 22.55 -4.19 1.97
C LEU A 60 21.64 -3.78 0.81
N ALA A 61 21.41 -4.68 -0.16
CA ALA A 61 20.53 -4.46 -1.30
C ALA A 61 19.10 -4.14 -0.86
N ARG A 62 18.60 -4.87 0.15
CA ARG A 62 17.32 -4.61 0.77
C ARG A 62 17.29 -3.22 1.43
N GLU A 63 18.26 -2.89 2.28
CA GLU A 63 18.30 -1.58 2.94
C GLU A 63 18.36 -0.42 1.96
N VAL A 64 19.13 -0.56 0.87
CA VAL A 64 19.19 0.42 -0.23
C VAL A 64 17.84 0.57 -0.92
N THR A 65 17.16 -0.56 -1.17
CA THR A 65 15.81 -0.55 -1.77
C THR A 65 14.83 0.17 -0.85
N GLU A 66 14.79 -0.17 0.43
CA GLU A 66 13.89 0.45 1.41
C GLU A 66 14.15 1.96 1.55
N ALA A 67 15.41 2.40 1.62
CA ALA A 67 15.77 3.81 1.71
C ALA A 67 15.31 4.64 0.50
N LEU A 68 15.15 4.02 -0.67
CA LEU A 68 14.74 4.68 -1.90
C LEU A 68 13.24 4.57 -2.19
N THR A 69 12.48 3.83 -1.37
CA THR A 69 11.01 3.87 -1.41
C THR A 69 10.49 5.23 -0.97
N THR A 70 9.38 5.69 -1.55
CA THR A 70 8.71 6.93 -1.12
C THR A 70 7.44 6.58 -0.38
N ASN A 71 7.43 6.82 0.94
CA ASN A 71 6.41 6.35 1.86
C ASN A 71 5.54 7.49 2.37
N GLU A 72 4.89 8.23 1.47
CA GLU A 72 3.96 9.29 1.86
C GLU A 72 2.53 8.75 1.96
N SER A 73 1.96 8.82 3.16
CA SER A 73 0.58 8.41 3.42
C SER A 73 -0.12 9.37 4.39
N SER A 74 -1.45 9.34 4.39
CA SER A 74 -2.29 10.11 5.31
C SER A 74 -3.63 9.39 5.50
N PHE A 75 -4.29 9.64 6.64
CA PHE A 75 -5.59 9.06 6.91
C PHE A 75 -6.61 9.59 5.92
N PHE A 76 -7.47 8.70 5.41
CA PHE A 76 -8.51 9.05 4.43
C PHE A 76 -8.01 9.83 3.19
N ARG A 77 -6.78 9.56 2.73
CA ARG A 77 -6.17 10.22 1.55
C ARG A 77 -7.09 10.12 0.33
N ASP A 78 -7.42 11.26 -0.28
CA ASP A 78 -8.48 11.40 -1.29
C ASP A 78 -9.81 10.82 -0.75
N VAL A 79 -10.60 11.65 -0.05
CA VAL A 79 -11.78 11.22 0.72
C VAL A 79 -12.76 10.34 -0.08
N LYS A 80 -12.92 10.59 -1.39
CA LYS A 80 -13.90 9.93 -2.27
C LYS A 80 -13.81 8.39 -2.30
N PRO A 81 -12.63 7.75 -2.51
CA PRO A 81 -12.45 6.32 -2.35
C PRO A 81 -13.05 5.72 -1.07
N PHE A 82 -12.91 6.43 0.06
CA PHE A 82 -13.39 5.96 1.35
C PHE A 82 -14.90 6.17 1.53
N ASP A 83 -15.46 7.24 0.96
CA ASP A 83 -16.92 7.45 0.91
C ASP A 83 -17.59 6.39 0.03
N HIS A 84 -17.00 6.09 -1.12
CA HIS A 84 -17.44 5.00 -1.97
C HIS A 84 -17.38 3.65 -1.24
N LEU A 85 -16.26 3.38 -0.55
CA LEU A 85 -16.11 2.18 0.27
C LEU A 85 -17.21 2.07 1.32
N ARG A 86 -17.53 3.16 2.04
CA ARG A 86 -18.62 3.18 3.03
C ARG A 86 -19.98 2.76 2.44
N ARG A 87 -20.24 3.17 1.20
CA ARG A 87 -21.51 2.88 0.51
C ARG A 87 -21.61 1.41 0.11
N ILE A 88 -20.52 0.83 -0.41
CA ILE A 88 -20.54 -0.52 -0.99
C ILE A 88 -20.30 -1.66 0.01
N LEU A 89 -19.66 -1.40 1.15
CA LEU A 89 -19.34 -2.45 2.13
C LEU A 89 -20.56 -3.23 2.64
N PRO A 90 -21.71 -2.61 2.96
CA PRO A 90 -22.91 -3.35 3.36
C PRO A 90 -23.45 -4.26 2.25
N GLU A 91 -23.41 -3.81 0.99
CA GLU A 91 -23.88 -4.60 -0.15
C GLU A 91 -22.96 -5.80 -0.40
N LEU A 92 -21.64 -5.60 -0.39
CA LEU A 92 -20.66 -6.69 -0.48
C LEU A 92 -20.83 -7.68 0.68
N ALA A 93 -21.04 -7.18 1.90
CA ALA A 93 -21.29 -8.03 3.05
C ALA A 93 -22.60 -8.81 2.91
N ALA A 94 -23.67 -8.24 2.35
CA ALA A 94 -24.91 -8.99 2.15
C ALA A 94 -24.78 -10.07 1.06
N ALA A 95 -23.96 -9.84 0.02
CA ALA A 95 -23.80 -10.74 -1.11
C ALA A 95 -22.99 -12.01 -0.82
N ARG A 96 -22.27 -12.07 0.31
CA ARG A 96 -21.44 -13.22 0.67
C ARG A 96 -22.24 -14.29 1.44
N PRO A 97 -21.99 -15.59 1.22
CA PRO A 97 -22.55 -16.66 2.06
C PRO A 97 -22.37 -16.43 3.57
N PRO A 98 -23.29 -16.93 4.42
CA PRO A 98 -23.11 -16.93 5.87
C PRO A 98 -21.77 -17.56 6.28
N GLY A 99 -21.08 -16.96 7.26
CA GLY A 99 -19.78 -17.43 7.75
C GLY A 99 -18.56 -17.06 6.89
N GLN A 100 -18.76 -16.59 5.64
CA GLN A 100 -17.63 -16.10 4.83
C GLN A 100 -17.21 -14.70 5.29
N LYS A 101 -15.90 -14.50 5.54
CA LYS A 101 -15.37 -13.19 5.90
C LYS A 101 -15.33 -12.25 4.70
N LEU A 102 -15.53 -10.96 4.95
CA LEU A 102 -15.18 -9.92 3.98
C LEU A 102 -13.68 -9.64 4.07
N ARG A 103 -12.94 -9.75 2.97
CA ARG A 103 -11.47 -9.61 2.94
C ARG A 103 -11.08 -8.36 2.17
N ILE A 104 -10.30 -7.49 2.82
CA ILE A 104 -9.82 -6.23 2.26
C ILE A 104 -8.29 -6.22 2.31
N TRP A 105 -7.66 -5.81 1.22
CA TRP A 105 -6.20 -5.69 1.13
C TRP A 105 -5.79 -4.25 0.84
N SER A 106 -5.01 -3.63 1.71
CA SER A 106 -4.24 -2.40 1.44
C SER A 106 -2.84 -2.81 0.98
N ALA A 107 -2.62 -2.77 -0.33
CA ALA A 107 -1.37 -3.13 -0.98
C ALA A 107 -0.49 -1.89 -1.15
N ALA A 108 0.76 -1.98 -0.69
CA ALA A 108 1.64 -0.83 -0.42
C ALA A 108 1.07 0.09 0.68
N CYS A 109 0.76 -0.50 1.84
CA CYS A 109 0.06 0.18 2.93
C CYS A 109 0.90 1.26 3.64
N SER A 110 2.20 1.37 3.34
CA SER A 110 3.14 2.28 3.97
C SER A 110 3.07 2.17 5.50
N THR A 111 3.02 3.29 6.22
CA THR A 111 2.92 3.34 7.68
C THR A 111 1.52 3.02 8.24
N GLY A 112 0.61 2.50 7.42
CA GLY A 112 -0.65 1.88 7.84
C GLY A 112 -1.88 2.78 7.89
N GLN A 113 -1.76 4.09 7.61
CA GLN A 113 -2.88 5.04 7.69
C GLN A 113 -4.07 4.62 6.80
N GLU A 114 -3.83 4.08 5.61
CA GLU A 114 -4.90 3.58 4.73
C GLU A 114 -5.62 2.39 5.35
N ALA A 115 -4.88 1.37 5.80
CA ALA A 115 -5.47 0.18 6.42
C ALA A 115 -6.23 0.52 7.72
N TYR A 116 -5.72 1.45 8.53
CA TYR A 116 -6.44 1.94 9.70
C TYR A 116 -7.69 2.76 9.34
N SER A 117 -7.65 3.54 8.25
CA SER A 117 -8.84 4.25 7.74
C SER A 117 -9.95 3.28 7.36
N ILE A 118 -9.58 2.18 6.69
CA ILE A 118 -10.51 1.08 6.36
C ILE A 118 -11.05 0.43 7.65
N ALA A 119 -10.18 0.14 8.62
CA ALA A 119 -10.59 -0.47 9.89
C ALA A 119 -11.59 0.40 10.67
N MET A 120 -11.39 1.73 10.67
CA MET A 120 -12.33 2.67 11.29
C MET A 120 -13.68 2.71 10.57
N ILE A 121 -13.70 2.61 9.24
CA ILE A 121 -14.96 2.48 8.47
C ILE A 121 -15.68 1.18 8.81
N LEU A 122 -14.97 0.05 8.91
CA LEU A 122 -15.59 -1.22 9.29
C LEU A 122 -16.19 -1.18 10.70
N ASP A 123 -15.54 -0.49 11.63
CA ASP A 123 -16.08 -0.29 12.97
C ASP A 123 -17.31 0.62 12.96
N GLU A 124 -17.28 1.72 12.19
CA GLU A 124 -18.42 2.62 11.96
C GLU A 124 -19.64 1.85 11.41
N LEU A 125 -19.41 0.92 10.47
CA LEU A 125 -20.47 0.17 9.78
C LEU A 125 -20.86 -1.14 10.44
N ARG A 126 -20.30 -1.51 11.61
CA ARG A 126 -20.46 -2.85 12.21
C ARG A 126 -21.90 -3.36 12.25
N GLY A 127 -22.86 -2.51 12.61
CA GLY A 127 -24.29 -2.87 12.62
C GLY A 127 -24.89 -3.11 11.23
N ARG A 128 -24.43 -2.37 10.21
CA ARG A 128 -24.87 -2.49 8.81
C ARG A 128 -24.23 -3.68 8.08
N LEU A 129 -23.16 -4.25 8.62
CA LEU A 129 -22.50 -5.44 8.08
C LEU A 129 -23.18 -6.76 8.52
N GLY A 130 -24.27 -6.70 9.29
CA GLY A 130 -25.02 -7.88 9.72
C GLY A 130 -24.22 -8.85 10.59
N GLY A 131 -23.25 -8.33 11.36
CA GLY A 131 -22.36 -9.16 12.18
C GLY A 131 -21.26 -9.90 11.40
N ARG A 132 -21.09 -9.62 10.10
CA ARG A 132 -20.06 -10.27 9.28
C ARG A 132 -18.64 -9.92 9.75
N ASP A 133 -17.83 -10.96 9.90
CA ASP A 133 -16.40 -10.84 10.14
C ASP A 133 -15.67 -10.21 8.95
N CYS A 134 -14.69 -9.37 9.26
CA CYS A 134 -13.86 -8.71 8.26
C CYS A 134 -12.37 -8.96 8.55
N GLU A 135 -11.59 -9.21 7.50
CA GLU A 135 -10.13 -9.31 7.53
C GLU A 135 -9.55 -8.14 6.75
N ILE A 136 -8.65 -7.37 7.36
CA ILE A 136 -7.82 -6.39 6.66
C ILE A 136 -6.38 -6.90 6.64
N LEU A 137 -5.82 -7.01 5.45
CA LEU A 137 -4.39 -7.20 5.22
C LEU A 137 -3.77 -5.87 4.77
N GLY A 138 -2.72 -5.42 5.44
CA GLY A 138 -1.82 -4.37 4.95
C GLY A 138 -0.48 -4.98 4.57
N THR A 139 -0.02 -4.78 3.33
CA THR A 139 1.33 -5.21 2.94
C THR A 139 2.16 -4.07 2.40
N ASP A 140 3.45 -4.07 2.74
CA ASP A 140 4.42 -3.15 2.14
C ASP A 140 5.77 -3.84 1.94
N LEU A 141 6.57 -3.32 1.00
CA LEU A 141 7.92 -3.81 0.74
C LEU A 141 8.87 -3.44 1.88
N SER A 142 8.69 -2.26 2.50
CA SER A 142 9.58 -1.79 3.55
C SER A 142 9.18 -2.36 4.91
N ARG A 143 10.11 -3.07 5.55
CA ARG A 143 9.90 -3.60 6.90
C ARG A 143 9.81 -2.50 7.94
N GLU A 144 10.55 -1.42 7.75
CA GLU A 144 10.50 -0.27 8.64
C GLU A 144 9.07 0.28 8.73
N VAL A 145 8.42 0.52 7.59
CA VAL A 145 7.05 1.06 7.60
C VAL A 145 6.01 0.03 8.04
N VAL A 146 6.20 -1.26 7.73
CA VAL A 146 5.36 -2.35 8.25
C VAL A 146 5.44 -2.43 9.77
N ALA A 147 6.64 -2.41 10.35
CA ALA A 147 6.82 -2.43 11.80
C ALA A 147 6.15 -1.23 12.47
N ARG A 148 6.27 -0.05 11.86
CA ARG A 148 5.59 1.16 12.33
C ARG A 148 4.06 1.06 12.21
N ALA A 149 3.55 0.47 11.13
CA ALA A 149 2.13 0.22 10.94
C ALA A 149 1.59 -0.74 12.02
N GLN A 150 2.32 -1.81 12.35
CA GLN A 150 2.01 -2.74 13.44
C GLN A 150 2.00 -2.06 14.81
N GLU A 151 2.95 -1.16 15.05
CA GLU A 151 2.98 -0.36 16.28
C GLU A 151 1.72 0.53 16.39
N GLY A 152 1.26 1.07 15.26
CA GLY A 152 0.10 1.96 15.18
C GLY A 152 0.35 3.30 15.87
N SER A 153 1.60 3.78 15.86
CA SER A 153 2.04 4.98 16.55
C SER A 153 2.34 6.12 15.57
N PHE A 154 1.60 7.21 15.70
CA PHE A 154 1.59 8.35 14.77
C PHE A 154 1.94 9.65 15.50
N SER A 155 2.57 10.58 14.79
CA SER A 155 2.81 11.93 15.30
C SER A 155 1.52 12.76 15.34
N GLN A 156 1.56 13.88 16.08
CA GLN A 156 0.47 14.88 16.06
C GLN A 156 0.12 15.33 14.63
N PHE A 157 1.15 15.59 13.81
CA PHE A 157 0.96 16.03 12.42
C PHE A 157 0.20 14.99 11.59
N GLU A 158 0.57 13.71 11.72
CA GLU A 158 -0.05 12.64 10.94
C GLU A 158 -1.52 12.40 11.31
N VAL A 159 -1.85 12.46 12.60
CA VAL A 159 -3.26 12.31 13.02
C VAL A 159 -4.09 13.57 12.76
N GLN A 160 -3.48 14.71 12.48
CA GLN A 160 -4.21 15.91 12.05
C GLN A 160 -4.42 15.94 10.53
N ARG A 161 -3.64 15.14 9.78
CA ARG A 161 -3.72 15.07 8.32
C ARG A 161 -4.79 14.07 7.88
N GLY A 162 -6.03 14.55 7.78
CA GLY A 162 -7.16 13.85 7.16
C GLY A 162 -7.99 12.95 8.08
N LEU A 163 -7.56 12.70 9.32
CA LEU A 163 -8.33 11.91 10.29
C LEU A 163 -9.41 12.75 10.97
N PRO A 164 -10.71 12.40 10.87
CA PRO A 164 -11.77 13.11 11.57
C PRO A 164 -11.60 13.05 13.09
N ILE A 165 -11.82 14.17 13.78
CA ILE A 165 -11.61 14.29 15.23
C ILE A 165 -12.39 13.25 16.04
N GLN A 166 -13.63 12.95 15.62
CA GLN A 166 -14.47 11.94 16.28
C GLN A 166 -13.84 10.54 16.21
N MET A 167 -13.21 10.20 15.07
CA MET A 167 -12.51 8.94 14.89
C MET A 167 -11.20 8.91 15.68
N LEU A 168 -10.47 10.02 15.73
CA LEU A 168 -9.26 10.15 16.56
C LEU A 168 -9.58 9.88 18.04
N VAL A 169 -10.56 10.59 18.61
CA VAL A 169 -10.96 10.45 20.02
C VAL A 169 -11.47 9.04 20.32
N LYS A 170 -12.21 8.42 19.39
CA LYS A 170 -12.74 7.07 19.56
C LYS A 170 -11.65 6.01 19.51
N HIS A 171 -10.74 6.08 18.53
CA HIS A 171 -9.85 4.98 18.17
C HIS A 171 -8.40 5.12 18.59
N PHE A 172 -7.98 6.29 19.05
CA PHE A 172 -6.59 6.55 19.43
C PHE A 172 -6.49 7.07 20.88
N ARG A 173 -5.30 6.90 21.45
CA ARG A 173 -4.92 7.45 22.75
C ARG A 173 -3.62 8.21 22.58
N GLN A 174 -3.52 9.36 23.24
CA GLN A 174 -2.29 10.12 23.27
C GLN A 174 -1.32 9.49 24.27
N GLU A 175 -0.10 9.21 23.83
CA GLU A 175 1.00 8.66 24.63
C GLU A 175 2.21 9.58 24.47
N GLY A 176 2.39 10.47 25.44
CA GLY A 176 3.39 11.54 25.36
C GLY A 176 3.13 12.45 24.15
N SER A 177 4.10 12.52 23.23
CA SER A 177 4.01 13.33 22.00
C SER A 177 3.41 12.60 20.80
N ARG A 178 3.01 11.33 20.96
CA ARG A 178 2.49 10.48 19.88
C ARG A 178 1.05 10.06 20.16
N TRP A 179 0.39 9.58 19.12
CA TRP A 179 -0.95 9.00 19.17
C TRP A 179 -0.86 7.54 18.79
N ARG A 180 -1.35 6.66 19.66
CA ARG A 180 -1.36 5.23 19.41
C ARG A 180 -2.77 4.75 19.11
N ALA A 181 -2.90 3.95 18.05
CA ALA A 181 -4.13 3.24 17.73
C ALA A 181 -4.48 2.25 18.86
N SER A 182 -5.74 2.27 19.27
CA SER A 182 -6.29 1.39 20.29
C SER A 182 -6.00 -0.09 19.98
N PRO A 183 -5.78 -0.95 21.00
CA PRO A 183 -5.55 -2.38 20.79
C PRO A 183 -6.62 -3.04 19.91
N GLU A 184 -7.89 -2.63 20.06
CA GLU A 184 -9.03 -3.14 19.30
C GLU A 184 -8.92 -2.76 17.83
N LEU A 185 -8.51 -1.53 17.50
CA LEU A 185 -8.30 -1.10 16.12
C LEU A 185 -7.11 -1.84 15.49
N ARG A 186 -6.00 -1.99 16.23
CA ARG A 186 -4.81 -2.72 15.76
C ARG A 186 -5.10 -4.20 15.50
N ALA A 187 -5.90 -4.84 16.34
CA ALA A 187 -6.29 -6.24 16.16
C ALA A 187 -7.13 -6.50 14.89
N ARG A 188 -7.74 -5.45 14.30
CA ARG A 188 -8.51 -5.58 13.04
C ARG A 188 -7.65 -5.63 11.78
N VAL A 189 -6.36 -5.29 11.88
CA VAL A 189 -5.47 -5.20 10.73
C VAL A 189 -4.25 -6.10 10.92
N ARG A 190 -4.05 -7.02 9.98
CA ARG A 190 -2.82 -7.80 9.89
C ARG A 190 -1.86 -7.09 8.94
N PHE A 191 -0.68 -6.75 9.43
CA PHE A 191 0.39 -6.19 8.59
C PHE A 191 1.47 -7.23 8.32
N ALA A 192 1.97 -7.26 7.08
CA ALA A 192 3.05 -8.15 6.68
C ALA A 192 3.97 -7.48 5.64
N GLU A 193 5.21 -7.94 5.54
CA GLU A 193 6.06 -7.62 4.40
C GLU A 193 5.45 -8.26 3.14
N GLY A 194 5.45 -7.55 2.01
CA GLY A 194 4.94 -8.07 0.75
C GLY A 194 5.40 -7.24 -0.44
N ASN A 195 5.89 -7.92 -1.47
CA ASN A 195 6.34 -7.31 -2.72
C ASN A 195 5.29 -7.54 -3.81
N LEU A 196 4.81 -6.46 -4.43
CA LEU A 196 3.85 -6.52 -5.54
C LEU A 196 4.38 -7.24 -6.78
N LEU A 197 5.70 -7.42 -6.89
CA LEU A 197 6.35 -8.13 -7.98
C LEU A 197 6.44 -9.65 -7.78
N GLU A 198 6.14 -10.13 -6.58
CA GLU A 198 6.22 -11.55 -6.23
C GLU A 198 4.90 -12.30 -6.48
N ASP A 199 4.90 -13.60 -6.24
CA ASP A 199 3.70 -14.42 -6.39
C ASP A 199 2.68 -14.12 -5.28
N LEU A 200 1.64 -13.39 -5.66
CA LEU A 200 0.54 -13.00 -4.77
C LEU A 200 -0.45 -14.15 -4.50
N ARG A 201 -0.30 -15.32 -5.14
CA ARG A 201 -1.33 -16.38 -5.09
C ARG A 201 -1.63 -16.86 -3.67
N GLY A 202 -0.60 -16.93 -2.82
CA GLY A 202 -0.70 -17.35 -1.43
C GLY A 202 -1.57 -16.45 -0.54
N LEU A 203 -1.89 -15.23 -0.98
CA LEU A 203 -2.73 -14.29 -0.21
C LEU A 203 -4.23 -14.60 -0.29
N GLY A 204 -4.64 -15.48 -1.21
CA GLY A 204 -6.04 -15.80 -1.49
C GLY A 204 -6.75 -14.70 -2.29
N ARG A 205 -8.09 -14.66 -2.22
CA ARG A 205 -8.91 -13.64 -2.91
C ARG A 205 -9.42 -12.57 -1.95
N PHE A 206 -9.67 -11.38 -2.48
CA PHE A 206 -10.14 -10.21 -1.74
C PHE A 206 -11.38 -9.60 -2.39
N ASP A 207 -12.30 -9.13 -1.56
CA ASP A 207 -13.49 -8.40 -2.00
C ASP A 207 -13.14 -6.98 -2.38
N VAL A 208 -12.16 -6.40 -1.70
CA VAL A 208 -11.64 -5.07 -2.00
C VAL A 208 -10.12 -5.08 -1.93
N ILE A 209 -9.47 -4.51 -2.93
CA ILE A 209 -8.03 -4.22 -2.93
C ILE A 209 -7.85 -2.71 -3.08
N PHE A 210 -7.08 -2.10 -2.20
CA PHE A 210 -6.51 -0.76 -2.38
C PHE A 210 -5.08 -0.94 -2.85
N CYS A 211 -4.70 -0.33 -3.97
CA CYS A 211 -3.34 -0.28 -4.48
C CYS A 211 -3.11 1.13 -5.03
N ARG A 212 -2.86 2.07 -4.11
CA ARG A 212 -2.95 3.50 -4.40
C ARG A 212 -1.60 4.19 -4.24
N ASN A 213 -1.31 5.10 -5.17
CA ASN A 213 -0.12 5.94 -5.18
C ASN A 213 1.20 5.16 -5.17
N VAL A 214 1.21 3.96 -5.78
CA VAL A 214 2.39 3.07 -5.86
C VAL A 214 2.76 2.75 -7.31
N LEU A 215 1.77 2.53 -8.18
CA LEU A 215 1.99 2.22 -9.59
C LEU A 215 2.67 3.39 -10.31
N ILE A 216 2.51 4.63 -9.84
CA ILE A 216 3.21 5.81 -10.38
C ILE A 216 4.73 5.66 -10.41
N TYR A 217 5.31 4.77 -9.61
CA TYR A 217 6.75 4.52 -9.57
C TYR A 217 7.21 3.45 -10.57
N PHE A 218 6.30 2.72 -11.21
CA PHE A 218 6.61 1.58 -12.08
C PHE A 218 6.62 1.97 -13.57
N ASP A 219 7.44 1.28 -14.36
CA ASP A 219 7.33 1.30 -15.81
C ASP A 219 6.03 0.61 -16.29
N THR A 220 5.63 0.87 -17.54
CA THR A 220 4.37 0.32 -18.09
C THR A 220 4.33 -1.21 -18.08
N PRO A 221 5.39 -1.95 -18.47
CA PRO A 221 5.40 -3.42 -18.36
C PRO A 221 5.18 -3.92 -16.93
N THR A 222 5.79 -3.28 -15.94
CA THR A 222 5.65 -3.65 -14.53
C THR A 222 4.26 -3.30 -14.00
N LYS A 223 3.71 -2.13 -14.34
CA LYS A 223 2.32 -1.77 -14.04
C LYS A 223 1.34 -2.84 -14.55
N ARG A 224 1.51 -3.31 -15.79
CA ARG A 224 0.66 -4.35 -16.39
C ARG A 224 0.72 -5.64 -15.58
N ARG A 225 1.92 -6.16 -15.31
CA ARG A 225 2.10 -7.39 -14.52
C ARG A 225 1.47 -7.28 -13.13
N VAL A 226 1.67 -6.15 -12.45
CA VAL A 226 1.08 -5.92 -11.12
C VAL A 226 -0.45 -5.86 -11.20
N LEU A 227 -1.02 -5.11 -12.13
CA LEU A 227 -2.48 -5.03 -12.30
C LEU A 227 -3.11 -6.38 -12.64
N GLU A 228 -2.47 -7.18 -13.50
CA GLU A 228 -2.89 -8.54 -13.82
C GLU A 228 -2.85 -9.44 -12.58
N ALA A 229 -1.76 -9.41 -11.81
CA ALA A 229 -1.65 -10.17 -10.56
C ALA A 229 -2.72 -9.76 -9.54
N LEU A 230 -2.94 -8.45 -9.34
CA LEU A 230 -3.98 -7.92 -8.46
C LEU A 230 -5.39 -8.33 -8.91
N SER A 231 -5.70 -8.20 -10.20
CA SER A 231 -7.00 -8.62 -10.76
C SER A 231 -7.25 -10.12 -10.55
N GLY A 232 -6.21 -10.95 -10.68
CA GLY A 232 -6.27 -12.38 -10.38
C GLY A 232 -6.54 -12.70 -8.91
N ARG A 233 -6.39 -11.73 -7.98
CA ARG A 233 -6.72 -11.84 -6.56
C ARG A 233 -8.07 -11.21 -6.19
N LEU A 234 -8.77 -10.55 -7.11
CA LEU A 234 -10.11 -10.05 -6.82
C LEU A 234 -11.14 -11.18 -6.76
N ALA A 235 -12.16 -11.01 -5.91
CA ALA A 235 -13.43 -11.71 -6.04
C ALA A 235 -14.12 -11.33 -7.36
N PRO A 236 -15.02 -12.17 -7.90
CA PRO A 236 -15.68 -11.89 -9.19
C PRO A 236 -16.41 -10.53 -9.25
N ASP A 237 -16.99 -10.09 -8.13
CA ASP A 237 -17.67 -8.81 -7.92
C ASP A 237 -16.82 -7.83 -7.09
N GLY A 238 -15.53 -8.11 -6.93
CA GLY A 238 -14.61 -7.32 -6.13
C GLY A 238 -14.16 -6.03 -6.82
N LEU A 239 -13.63 -5.11 -6.00
CA LEU A 239 -13.19 -3.79 -6.45
C LEU A 239 -11.70 -3.54 -6.18
N LEU A 240 -11.03 -2.92 -7.14
CA LEU A 240 -9.66 -2.39 -7.01
C LEU A 240 -9.70 -0.86 -6.99
N TYR A 241 -9.18 -0.26 -5.92
CA TYR A 241 -9.02 1.19 -5.80
C TYR A 241 -7.60 1.60 -6.19
N LEU A 242 -7.49 2.49 -7.18
CA LEU A 242 -6.25 3.14 -7.58
C LEU A 242 -6.25 4.61 -7.14
N GLY A 243 -5.06 5.20 -7.04
CA GLY A 243 -4.85 6.62 -6.74
C GLY A 243 -5.20 7.51 -7.93
N GLY A 244 -5.43 8.80 -7.66
CA GLY A 244 -5.95 9.73 -8.67
C GLY A 244 -5.06 9.97 -9.90
N ALA A 245 -3.77 9.64 -9.82
CA ALA A 245 -2.81 9.75 -10.93
C ALA A 245 -2.53 8.40 -11.64
N GLU A 246 -3.26 7.34 -11.28
CA GLU A 246 -3.05 5.98 -11.77
C GLU A 246 -4.20 5.57 -12.69
N THR A 247 -3.89 4.82 -13.76
CA THR A 247 -4.87 4.41 -14.76
C THR A 247 -4.62 2.99 -15.23
N VAL A 248 -5.70 2.30 -15.59
CA VAL A 248 -5.66 0.99 -16.28
C VAL A 248 -5.63 1.14 -17.81
N LEU A 249 -6.02 2.31 -18.34
CA LEU A 249 -6.13 2.58 -19.77
C LEU A 249 -4.74 2.48 -20.44
N GLY A 250 -4.65 1.70 -21.51
CA GLY A 250 -3.39 1.43 -22.20
C GLY A 250 -2.43 0.51 -21.43
N VAL A 251 -2.83 0.02 -20.26
CA VAL A 251 -2.03 -0.87 -19.41
C VAL A 251 -2.61 -2.28 -19.39
N THR A 252 -3.92 -2.44 -19.12
CA THR A 252 -4.60 -3.75 -19.11
C THR A 252 -6.05 -3.64 -19.56
N ASP A 253 -6.56 -4.68 -20.20
CA ASP A 253 -7.98 -4.80 -20.55
C ASP A 253 -8.79 -5.57 -19.51
N GLY A 254 -8.16 -6.23 -18.53
CA GLY A 254 -8.85 -7.05 -17.53
C GLY A 254 -9.64 -6.25 -16.49
N LEU A 255 -9.36 -4.95 -16.37
CA LEU A 255 -9.98 -4.04 -15.41
C LEU A 255 -10.63 -2.87 -16.14
N VAL A 256 -11.80 -2.45 -15.67
CA VAL A 256 -12.50 -1.27 -16.19
C VAL A 256 -12.88 -0.34 -15.04
N PRO A 257 -12.82 1.00 -15.24
CA PRO A 257 -13.31 1.95 -14.25
C PRO A 257 -14.77 1.69 -13.91
N LEU A 258 -15.14 1.89 -12.64
CA LEU A 258 -16.53 1.84 -12.23
C LEU A 258 -17.25 3.12 -12.71
N PRO A 259 -18.34 3.04 -13.48
CA PRO A 259 -19.04 4.22 -13.99
C PRO A 259 -19.49 5.16 -12.87
N GLY A 260 -19.34 6.47 -13.07
CA GLY A 260 -19.73 7.49 -12.09
C GLY A 260 -18.76 7.68 -10.92
N GLU A 261 -17.76 6.82 -10.78
CA GLU A 261 -16.82 6.83 -9.66
C GLU A 261 -15.39 7.11 -10.13
N ARG A 262 -14.62 7.84 -9.33
CA ARG A 262 -13.19 8.11 -9.60
C ARG A 262 -12.31 7.27 -8.69
N GLY A 263 -11.52 6.38 -9.27
CA GLY A 263 -10.56 5.53 -8.55
C GLY A 263 -10.91 4.05 -8.46
N PRO A 264 -12.16 3.62 -8.21
CA PRO A 264 -12.48 2.20 -8.18
C PRO A 264 -12.61 1.60 -9.58
N HIS A 265 -12.14 0.37 -9.70
CA HIS A 265 -12.14 -0.45 -10.91
C HIS A 265 -12.71 -1.82 -10.56
N ARG A 266 -13.30 -2.48 -11.56
CA ARG A 266 -13.84 -3.84 -11.45
C ARG A 266 -13.28 -4.72 -12.55
N LEU A 267 -13.38 -6.04 -12.39
CA LEU A 267 -13.07 -6.98 -13.47
C LEU A 267 -13.98 -6.72 -14.68
N ARG A 268 -13.42 -6.77 -15.88
CA ARG A 268 -14.20 -6.68 -17.11
C ARG A 268 -15.20 -7.85 -17.14
N GLY A 269 -16.47 -7.55 -17.40
CA GLY A 269 -17.55 -8.54 -17.41
C GLY A 269 -18.09 -8.90 -16.03
N ALA A 270 -17.56 -8.33 -14.93
CA ALA A 270 -18.15 -8.50 -13.61
C ALA A 270 -19.58 -7.92 -13.58
N ALA A 271 -20.50 -8.63 -12.94
CA ALA A 271 -21.80 -8.09 -12.59
C ALA A 271 -21.61 -6.85 -11.70
N THR A 272 -22.37 -5.79 -11.95
CA THR A 272 -22.41 -4.65 -11.04
C THR A 272 -23.10 -5.07 -9.76
N VAL A 273 -22.50 -4.82 -8.60
CA VAL A 273 -23.23 -4.84 -7.34
C VAL A 273 -24.38 -3.82 -7.49
N PRO A 274 -25.65 -4.22 -7.35
CA PRO A 274 -26.75 -3.30 -7.59
C PRO A 274 -26.72 -2.21 -6.52
N SER A 275 -26.43 -0.97 -6.92
CA SER A 275 -26.67 0.19 -6.06
C SER A 275 -28.18 0.34 -5.91
N ARG A 276 -28.71 0.13 -4.71
CA ARG A 276 -30.09 0.50 -4.40
C ARG A 276 -30.17 1.97 -4.02
#